data_AF-A0AAE9YVF5-F1
#
_entry.id   AF-A0AAE9YVF5-F1
#
_cell.length_a   1.000
_cell.length_b   1.000
_cell.length_c   1.000
_cell.angle_alpha   90.00
_cell.angle_beta   90.00
_cell.angle_gamma   90.00
#
_symmetry.space_group_name_H-M   'P 1'
#
loop_
_entity.id
_entity.type
_entity.pdbx_description
1 polymer ?
#
loop_
_entity_poly.entity_id
_entity_poly.type
_entity_poly.pdbx_seq_one_letter_code
_entity_poly.pdbx_strand_id
1 'polypeptide(L)'
;MLSVIQKTTKLQALFLPVLLLSVSACAGNNAQDQGNIVSLEEISAPADFDNVHLMALGSDKHASEYLIFIKKKVAAHYHAKHSEIVYILEGEGMMRLGDNKKRVKKGDYIRIPQGTVHAVEVSSKQPMKVLSVQTPEFEGQDRIFVKEG
;
A
#
# COMPACT_ATOMS: atom_id res chain seq x y z
N MET A 1 20.29 -70.89 -42.73
CA MET A 1 19.47 -72.12 -42.70
C MET A 1 19.17 -72.43 -41.24
N LEU A 2 17.88 -72.42 -40.85
CA LEU A 2 17.25 -72.92 -39.61
C LEU A 2 17.86 -72.54 -38.25
N SER A 3 17.18 -71.73 -37.43
CA SER A 3 16.13 -72.10 -36.45
C SER A 3 16.69 -72.79 -35.19
N VAL A 4 16.33 -72.29 -34.00
CA VAL A 4 15.73 -73.04 -32.86
C VAL A 4 16.02 -72.39 -31.48
N ILE A 5 14.96 -71.80 -30.91
CA ILE A 5 14.37 -72.00 -29.56
C ILE A 5 15.08 -71.50 -28.27
N GLN A 6 14.40 -70.51 -27.66
CA GLN A 6 14.03 -70.28 -26.25
C GLN A 6 15.00 -70.65 -25.12
N LYS A 7 15.22 -69.68 -24.20
CA LYS A 7 14.70 -69.78 -22.82
C LYS A 7 14.63 -68.41 -22.16
N THR A 8 13.42 -68.09 -21.73
CA THR A 8 13.04 -66.93 -20.93
C THR A 8 13.51 -67.12 -19.49
N THR A 9 14.25 -66.17 -18.94
CA THR A 9 14.36 -65.97 -17.49
C THR A 9 13.80 -64.59 -17.16
N LYS A 10 12.61 -64.59 -16.56
CA LYS A 10 12.01 -63.42 -15.93
C LYS A 10 12.91 -63.01 -14.76
N LEU A 11 13.64 -61.92 -14.87
CA LEU A 11 14.21 -61.26 -13.70
C LEU A 11 13.11 -60.38 -13.10
N GLN A 12 12.55 -60.82 -11.97
CA GLN A 12 11.61 -60.01 -11.20
C GLN A 12 12.37 -58.77 -10.71
N ALA A 13 12.03 -57.61 -11.25
CA ALA A 13 12.47 -56.35 -10.69
C ALA A 13 11.82 -56.19 -9.30
N LEU A 14 12.66 -56.16 -8.27
CA LEU A 14 12.25 -55.82 -6.91
C LEU A 14 11.80 -54.35 -6.93
N PHE A 15 10.49 -54.11 -6.94
CA PHE A 15 9.94 -52.79 -6.67
C PHE A 15 10.11 -52.51 -5.18
N LEU A 16 11.19 -51.81 -4.80
CA LEU A 16 11.21 -51.08 -3.54
C LEU A 16 10.16 -49.96 -3.65
N PRO A 17 9.21 -49.81 -2.71
CA PRO A 17 8.38 -48.64 -2.69
C PRO A 17 9.29 -47.45 -2.36
N VAL A 18 9.62 -46.64 -3.36
CA VAL A 18 10.12 -45.29 -3.13
C VAL A 18 8.99 -44.56 -2.41
N LEU A 19 9.15 -44.42 -1.10
CA LEU A 19 8.28 -43.58 -0.27
C LEU A 19 8.46 -42.16 -0.81
N LEU A 20 7.57 -41.74 -1.71
CA LEU A 20 7.40 -40.35 -2.08
C LEU A 20 6.94 -39.63 -0.82
N LEU A 21 7.91 -39.15 -0.03
CA LEU A 21 7.69 -38.11 0.96
C LEU A 21 7.17 -36.91 0.17
N SER A 22 5.85 -36.78 0.12
CA SER A 22 5.21 -35.53 -0.26
C SER A 22 5.78 -34.49 0.69
N VAL A 23 6.71 -33.69 0.19
CA VAL A 23 7.10 -32.44 0.83
C VAL A 23 5.80 -31.64 0.85
N SER A 24 5.07 -31.69 1.96
CA SER A 24 4.01 -30.74 2.22
C SER A 24 4.68 -29.40 2.09
N ALA A 25 4.37 -28.70 0.99
CA ALA A 25 4.72 -27.31 0.82
C ALA A 25 4.35 -26.63 2.13
N CYS A 26 5.34 -26.00 2.76
CA CYS A 26 5.07 -25.06 3.83
C CYS A 26 4.04 -24.09 3.26
N ALA A 27 2.78 -24.24 3.66
CA ALA A 27 1.78 -23.22 3.45
C ALA A 27 2.30 -22.03 4.23
N GLY A 28 2.95 -21.10 3.53
CA GLY A 28 3.21 -19.77 4.03
C GLY A 28 1.84 -19.17 4.28
N ASN A 29 1.36 -19.30 5.52
CA ASN A 29 0.14 -18.64 5.93
C ASN A 29 0.43 -17.14 5.90
N ASN A 30 -0.12 -16.50 4.87
CA ASN A 30 -0.19 -15.07 4.66
C ASN A 30 -0.50 -14.37 5.97
N ALA A 31 0.47 -13.62 6.50
CA ALA A 31 0.31 -12.78 7.69
C ALA A 31 -0.58 -11.54 7.44
N GLN A 32 -1.35 -11.50 6.34
CA GLN A 32 -2.24 -10.38 6.00
C GLN A 32 -3.64 -10.48 6.60
N ASP A 33 -4.02 -11.61 7.20
CA ASP A 33 -5.44 -11.91 7.50
C ASP A 33 -5.90 -11.63 8.95
N GLN A 34 -5.07 -10.98 9.78
CA GLN A 34 -5.41 -10.70 11.20
C GLN A 34 -5.64 -9.22 11.52
N GLY A 35 -5.66 -8.34 10.52
CA GLY A 35 -5.80 -6.89 10.72
C GLY A 35 -4.66 -6.27 11.52
N ASN A 36 -4.49 -4.95 11.40
CA ASN A 36 -3.45 -4.21 12.10
C ASN A 36 -4.11 -3.26 13.13
N ILE A 37 -3.80 -3.43 14.42
CA ILE A 37 -4.15 -2.46 15.47
C ILE A 37 -2.89 -1.67 15.79
N VAL A 38 -2.89 -0.38 15.44
CA VAL A 38 -1.75 0.51 15.65
C VAL A 38 -2.24 1.85 16.20
N SER A 39 -1.56 2.37 17.23
CA SER A 39 -1.81 3.70 17.78
C SER A 39 -1.13 4.76 16.90
N LEU A 40 -1.90 5.42 16.04
CA LEU A 40 -1.35 6.48 15.16
C LEU A 40 -0.86 7.71 15.94
N GLU A 41 -1.30 7.89 17.19
CA GLU A 41 -0.80 8.95 18.07
C GLU A 41 0.64 8.72 18.50
N GLU A 42 1.04 7.46 18.69
CA GLU A 42 2.38 7.07 19.12
C GLU A 42 3.42 7.12 17.98
N ILE A 43 2.96 7.21 16.73
CA ILE A 43 3.85 7.32 15.57
C ILE A 43 4.22 8.79 15.32
N SER A 44 5.52 9.07 15.44
CA SER A 44 6.12 10.36 15.15
C SER A 44 6.81 10.36 13.78
N ALA A 45 6.95 11.56 13.20
CA ALA A 45 7.68 11.70 11.95
C ALA A 45 9.15 11.30 12.15
N PRO A 46 9.81 10.72 11.13
CA PRO A 46 11.27 10.57 11.15
C PRO A 46 11.97 11.91 11.41
N ALA A 47 13.13 11.92 12.05
CA ALA A 47 13.83 13.17 12.33
C ALA A 47 14.30 13.88 11.03
N ASP A 48 14.66 13.10 10.02
CA ASP A 48 15.50 13.48 8.88
C ASP A 48 14.80 13.42 7.51
N PHE A 49 13.46 13.45 7.43
CA PHE A 49 12.77 13.53 6.13
C PHE A 49 12.77 14.96 5.56
N ASP A 50 12.85 15.14 4.25
CA ASP A 50 12.94 16.49 3.65
C ASP A 50 11.62 17.26 3.70
N ASN A 51 10.55 16.70 3.13
CA ASN A 51 9.27 17.37 2.99
C ASN A 51 8.07 16.46 3.20
N VAL A 52 7.99 15.35 2.48
CA VAL A 52 6.86 14.42 2.53
C VAL A 52 7.39 13.03 2.83
N HIS A 53 6.87 12.39 3.88
CA HIS A 53 7.16 11.00 4.22
C HIS A 53 5.87 10.20 4.29
N LEU A 54 5.80 9.09 3.57
CA LEU A 54 4.66 8.17 3.55
C LEU A 54 5.06 6.90 4.30
N MET A 55 4.28 6.55 5.32
CA MET A 55 4.34 5.25 5.98
C MET A 55 3.10 4.45 5.60
N ALA A 56 3.27 3.33 4.91
CA ALA A 56 2.16 2.43 4.58
C ALA A 56 1.62 1.77 5.86
N LEU A 57 0.29 1.76 6.00
CA LEU A 57 -0.41 1.10 7.11
C LEU A 57 -1.06 -0.22 6.67
N GLY A 58 -1.56 -0.24 5.43
CA GLY A 58 -2.26 -1.35 4.82
C GLY A 58 -2.52 -1.11 3.33
N SER A 59 -2.85 -2.19 2.62
CA SER A 59 -3.36 -2.14 1.26
C SER A 59 -4.06 -3.45 0.91
N ASP A 60 -5.21 -3.35 0.24
CA ASP A 60 -5.88 -4.43 -0.47
C ASP A 60 -6.57 -3.87 -1.72
N LYS A 61 -7.27 -4.71 -2.48
CA LYS A 61 -7.97 -4.30 -3.70
C LYS A 61 -9.01 -3.17 -3.50
N HIS A 62 -9.43 -2.90 -2.26
CA HIS A 62 -10.44 -1.91 -1.92
C HIS A 62 -9.83 -0.58 -1.49
N ALA A 63 -8.66 -0.60 -0.86
CA ALA A 63 -8.02 0.63 -0.39
C ALA A 63 -6.50 0.49 -0.19
N SER A 64 -5.83 1.65 -0.19
CA SER A 64 -4.47 1.79 0.37
C SER A 64 -4.48 2.85 1.47
N GLU A 65 -3.87 2.54 2.60
CA GLU A 65 -3.81 3.45 3.74
C GLU A 65 -2.38 3.89 4.05
N TYR A 66 -2.22 5.19 4.28
CA TYR A 66 -0.94 5.81 4.61
C TYR A 66 -1.08 6.73 5.81
N LEU A 67 -0.06 6.70 6.68
CA LEU A 67 0.23 7.81 7.57
C LEU A 67 1.23 8.73 6.86
N ILE A 68 0.82 9.96 6.59
CA ILE A 68 1.61 10.92 5.81
C ILE A 68 2.06 12.06 6.72
N PHE A 69 3.36 12.34 6.69
CA PHE A 69 3.97 13.48 7.36
C PHE A 69 4.40 14.52 6.35
N ILE A 70 4.03 15.78 6.59
CA ILE A 70 4.24 16.89 5.66
C ILE A 70 4.93 18.02 6.42
N LYS A 71 6.16 18.36 6.04
CA LYS A 71 6.96 19.44 6.63
C LYS A 71 6.61 20.81 6.04
N LYS A 72 6.46 20.91 4.72
CA LYS A 72 6.25 22.19 4.03
C LYS A 72 4.96 22.18 3.21
N LYS A 73 4.89 21.35 2.17
CA LYS A 73 3.73 21.32 1.27
C LYS A 73 3.63 20.04 0.46
N VAL A 74 2.43 19.76 -0.03
CA VAL A 74 2.19 18.84 -1.13
C VAL A 74 1.73 19.67 -2.33
N ALA A 75 2.47 19.61 -3.43
CA ALA A 75 2.17 20.34 -4.65
C ALA A 75 0.81 19.93 -5.25
N ALA A 76 0.17 20.83 -6.00
CA ALA A 76 -1.11 20.55 -6.61
C ALA A 76 -1.06 19.34 -7.56
N HIS A 77 -1.99 18.43 -7.34
CA HIS A 77 -2.17 17.24 -8.14
C HIS A 77 -3.61 16.75 -8.06
N TYR A 78 -3.95 15.77 -8.88
CA TYR A 78 -5.17 15.00 -8.75
C TYR A 78 -4.88 13.51 -8.94
N HIS A 79 -5.85 12.69 -8.52
CA HIS A 79 -5.84 11.25 -8.69
C HIS A 79 -6.80 10.86 -9.81
N ALA A 80 -6.30 10.17 -10.82
CA ALA A 80 -7.05 9.83 -12.01
C ALA A 80 -8.03 8.68 -11.78
N LYS A 81 -7.78 7.82 -10.78
CA LYS A 81 -8.54 6.58 -10.56
C LYS A 81 -9.13 6.47 -9.17
N HIS A 82 -8.46 6.98 -8.14
CA HIS A 82 -8.99 6.91 -6.78
C HIS A 82 -9.58 8.23 -6.28
N SER A 83 -10.52 8.10 -5.35
CA SER A 83 -10.84 9.17 -4.41
C SER A 83 -10.00 8.99 -3.16
N GLU A 84 -9.70 10.09 -2.47
CA GLU A 84 -8.93 10.08 -1.24
C GLU A 84 -9.78 10.62 -0.07
N ILE A 85 -9.54 10.07 1.11
CA ILE A 85 -10.04 10.58 2.39
C ILE A 85 -8.82 10.94 3.21
N VAL A 86 -8.79 12.17 3.74
CA VAL A 86 -7.73 12.64 4.62
C VAL A 86 -8.33 13.03 5.97
N TYR A 87 -7.73 12.56 7.05
CA TYR A 87 -8.05 12.99 8.42
C TYR A 87 -6.80 13.57 9.07
N ILE A 88 -6.88 14.81 9.58
CA ILE A 88 -5.72 15.49 10.16
C ILE A 88 -5.56 15.08 11.62
N LEU A 89 -4.44 14.43 11.92
CA LEU A 89 -4.09 13.96 13.26
C LEU A 89 -3.29 15.01 14.05
N GLU A 90 -2.43 15.77 13.36
CA GLU A 90 -1.60 16.83 13.95
C GLU A 90 -1.31 17.96 12.94
N GLY A 91 -1.02 19.15 13.47
CA GLY A 91 -0.65 20.32 12.67
C GLY A 91 -1.84 21.10 12.12
N GLU A 92 -1.51 22.13 11.34
CA GLU A 92 -2.48 22.97 10.63
C GLU A 92 -1.87 23.50 9.32
N GLY A 93 -2.73 23.89 8.38
CA GLY A 93 -2.31 24.35 7.08
C GLY A 93 -3.44 24.95 6.25
N MET A 94 -3.12 25.27 5.01
CA MET A 94 -4.06 25.72 3.99
C MET A 94 -4.26 24.59 2.96
N MET A 95 -5.47 24.03 2.91
CA MET A 95 -5.85 23.01 1.94
C MET A 95 -6.49 23.67 0.72
N ARG A 96 -6.05 23.26 -0.48
CA ARG A 96 -6.72 23.54 -1.75
C ARG A 96 -7.57 22.35 -2.15
N LEU A 97 -8.82 22.60 -2.54
CA LEU A 97 -9.74 21.62 -3.14
C LEU A 97 -10.44 22.27 -4.33
N GLY A 98 -10.03 21.92 -5.54
CA GLY A 98 -10.39 22.63 -6.76
C GLY A 98 -9.94 24.09 -6.68
N ASP A 99 -10.91 25.00 -6.77
CA ASP A 99 -10.70 26.45 -6.69
C ASP A 99 -10.79 26.99 -5.25
N ASN A 100 -11.23 26.16 -4.31
CA ASN A 100 -11.40 26.57 -2.92
C ASN A 100 -10.10 26.41 -2.14
N LYS A 101 -9.80 27.37 -1.28
CA LYS A 101 -8.75 27.27 -0.25
C LYS A 101 -9.37 27.43 1.13
N LYS A 102 -9.03 26.52 2.05
CA LYS A 102 -9.55 26.54 3.42
C LYS A 102 -8.46 26.21 4.41
N ARG A 103 -8.44 26.90 5.55
CA ARG A 103 -7.60 26.51 6.69
C ARG A 103 -8.11 25.19 7.25
N VAL A 104 -7.18 24.27 7.49
CA VAL A 104 -7.45 22.94 8.05
C VAL A 104 -6.52 22.69 9.24
N LYS A 105 -6.96 21.88 10.19
CA LYS A 105 -6.27 21.60 11.45
C LYS A 105 -6.60 20.20 11.97
N LYS A 106 -5.89 19.77 13.03
CA LYS A 106 -6.21 18.55 13.79
C LYS A 106 -7.72 18.39 14.02
N GLY A 107 -8.23 17.20 13.70
CA GLY A 107 -9.63 16.82 13.84
C GLY A 107 -10.46 17.01 12.57
N ASP A 108 -9.94 17.73 11.56
CA ASP A 108 -10.67 17.94 10.31
C ASP A 108 -10.66 16.68 9.42
N TYR A 109 -11.84 16.37 8.90
CA TYR A 109 -12.09 15.38 7.85
C TYR A 109 -12.13 16.06 6.49
N ILE A 110 -11.49 15.45 5.49
CA ILE A 110 -11.44 15.95 4.12
C ILE A 110 -11.75 14.80 3.17
N ARG A 111 -12.78 14.98 2.33
CA ARG A 111 -13.06 14.11 1.19
C ARG A 111 -12.51 14.76 -0.07
N ILE A 112 -11.72 14.01 -0.82
CA ILE A 112 -11.15 14.43 -2.11
C ILE A 112 -11.69 13.50 -3.18
N PRO A 113 -12.74 13.90 -3.93
CA PRO A 113 -13.25 13.10 -5.03
C PRO A 113 -12.19 12.89 -6.12
N GLN A 114 -12.26 11.76 -6.81
CA GLN A 114 -11.44 11.46 -7.98
C GLN A 114 -11.44 12.63 -8.98
N GLY A 115 -10.27 12.94 -9.53
CA GLY A 115 -10.08 14.05 -10.46
C GLY A 115 -10.03 15.44 -9.83
N THR A 116 -10.28 15.59 -8.53
CA THR A 116 -10.22 16.89 -7.85
C THR A 116 -8.77 17.33 -7.66
N VAL A 117 -8.40 18.49 -8.20
CA VAL A 117 -7.10 19.11 -7.92
C VAL A 117 -7.02 19.49 -6.46
N HIS A 118 -5.97 19.07 -5.77
CA HIS A 118 -5.76 19.37 -4.36
C HIS A 118 -4.29 19.55 -4.03
N ALA A 119 -4.04 20.35 -2.99
CA ALA A 119 -2.71 20.69 -2.48
C ALA A 119 -2.83 21.05 -1.01
N VAL A 120 -1.73 20.95 -0.26
CA VAL A 120 -1.69 21.46 1.11
C VAL A 120 -0.39 22.20 1.36
N GLU A 121 -0.47 23.31 2.07
CA GLU A 121 0.68 24.05 2.59
C GLU A 121 0.58 24.09 4.12
N VAL A 122 1.63 23.63 4.80
CA VAL A 122 1.67 23.54 6.26
C VAL A 122 1.98 24.90 6.85
N SER A 123 1.18 25.34 7.83
CA SER A 123 1.36 26.62 8.52
C SER A 123 1.75 26.46 9.99
N SER A 124 1.74 25.24 10.54
CA SER A 124 2.24 24.94 11.88
C SER A 124 3.76 24.90 11.97
N LYS A 125 4.30 25.03 13.19
CA LYS A 125 5.75 24.87 13.46
C LYS A 125 6.20 23.41 13.32
N GLN A 126 5.39 22.48 13.80
CA GLN A 126 5.59 21.06 13.61
C GLN A 126 5.03 20.59 12.26
N PRO A 127 5.56 19.48 11.70
CA PRO A 127 4.97 18.84 10.53
C PRO A 127 3.48 18.52 10.74
N MET A 128 2.72 18.57 9.66
CA MET A 128 1.36 18.04 9.65
C MET A 128 1.42 16.51 9.55
N LYS A 129 0.56 15.82 10.32
CA LYS A 129 0.38 14.37 10.29
C LYS A 129 -1.05 14.06 9.88
N VAL A 130 -1.22 13.24 8.84
CA VAL A 130 -2.55 12.88 8.34
C VAL A 130 -2.67 11.38 8.10
N LEU A 131 -3.85 10.84 8.38
CA LEU A 131 -4.27 9.55 7.83
C LEU A 131 -4.83 9.80 6.43
N SER A 132 -4.30 9.11 5.43
CA SER A 132 -4.81 9.07 4.07
C SER A 132 -5.34 7.69 3.76
N VAL A 133 -6.56 7.62 3.22
CA VAL A 133 -7.19 6.40 2.71
C VAL A 133 -7.55 6.64 1.25
N GLN A 134 -6.99 5.85 0.36
CA GLN A 134 -7.18 5.96 -1.08
C GLN A 134 -8.04 4.78 -1.55
N THR A 135 -9.07 5.05 -2.35
CA THR A 135 -10.04 4.04 -2.77
C THR A 135 -10.30 4.14 -4.29
N PRO A 136 -10.07 3.09 -5.11
CA PRO A 136 -9.58 1.76 -4.75
C PRO A 136 -8.08 1.74 -4.45
N GLU A 137 -7.45 0.55 -4.44
CA GLU A 137 -6.00 0.37 -4.24
C GLU A 137 -5.14 1.32 -5.10
N PHE A 138 -4.12 1.90 -4.49
CA PHE A 138 -3.14 2.74 -5.19
C PHE A 138 -1.96 1.90 -5.69
N GLU A 139 -1.99 1.55 -6.97
CA GLU A 139 -0.93 0.80 -7.65
C GLU A 139 0.25 1.69 -8.11
N GLY A 140 0.43 2.87 -7.51
CA GLY A 140 1.49 3.82 -7.87
C GLY A 140 1.23 4.65 -9.13
N GLN A 141 0.13 4.40 -9.85
CA GLN A 141 -0.10 4.89 -11.21
C GLN A 141 -1.46 5.60 -11.35
N ASP A 142 -1.60 6.76 -10.72
CA ASP A 142 -2.75 7.65 -10.97
C ASP A 142 -2.56 9.12 -10.57
N ARG A 143 -1.42 9.46 -9.97
CA ARG A 143 -1.14 10.79 -9.46
C ARG A 143 -0.60 11.70 -10.56
N ILE A 144 -1.31 12.78 -10.85
CA ILE A 144 -0.97 13.72 -11.93
C ILE A 144 -0.77 15.12 -11.36
N PHE A 145 0.47 15.63 -11.44
CA PHE A 145 0.81 16.97 -10.98
C PHE A 145 0.30 18.05 -11.95
N VAL A 146 -0.19 19.14 -11.38
CA VAL A 146 -0.64 20.31 -12.12
C VAL A 146 0.44 21.39 -12.02
N LYS A 147 0.79 22.00 -13.15
CA LYS A 147 1.64 23.20 -13.14
C LYS A 147 0.84 24.35 -12.54
N GLU A 148 1.33 24.93 -11.46
CA GLU A 148 0.81 26.22 -10.99
C GLU A 148 1.22 27.28 -12.03
N GLY A 149 0.26 28.07 -12.49
CA GLY A 149 0.46 29.17 -13.44
C GLY A 149 1.01 30.42 -12.77
#